data_AF-A0A5C4NBF2-F1
#
_entry.id   AF-A0A5C4NBF2-F1
#
_cell.length_a   1.000
_cell.length_b   1.000
_cell.length_c   1.000
_cell.angle_alpha   90.00
_cell.angle_beta   90.00
_cell.angle_gamma   90.00
#
_symmetry.space_group_name_H-M   'P 1'
#
loop_
_entity.id
_entity.type
_entity.pdbx_description
1 polymer ?
#
loop_
_entity_poly.entity_id
_entity_poly.type
_entity_poly.pdbx_seq_one_letter_code
_entity_poly.pdbx_strand_id
1 'polypeptide(L)'
;MMVIVVENAPPRLRGRLAAWLLEVRAGVYVGDYSTRTRERIWREVESWIDEGDAVLVWRASTDQGFDFVTVGHNRRMPVDFDGLKLVAFHPHKG
;
A
#
# COMPACT_ATOMS: atom_id res chain seq x y z
N MET A 1 6.78 10.54 5.94
CA MET A 1 7.23 9.21 5.46
C MET A 1 6.05 8.32 5.08
N MET A 2 6.20 7.59 3.97
CA MET A 2 5.26 6.57 3.48
C MET A 2 6.03 5.39 2.86
N VAL A 3 5.38 4.22 2.83
CA VAL A 3 5.87 2.98 2.20
C VAL A 3 4.76 2.40 1.34
N ILE A 4 5.07 2.02 0.10
CA ILE A 4 4.17 1.25 -0.76
C ILE A 4 4.80 -0.11 -1.02
N VAL A 5 4.06 -1.18 -0.76
CA VAL A 5 4.43 -2.53 -1.18
C VAL A 5 3.48 -2.98 -2.26
N VAL A 6 4.01 -3.59 -3.32
CA VAL A 6 3.22 -4.17 -4.42
C VAL A 6 3.65 -5.61 -4.69
N GLU A 7 2.67 -6.49 -4.89
CA GLU A 7 2.84 -7.88 -5.31
C GLU A 7 2.06 -8.10 -6.62
N ASN A 8 2.63 -8.89 -7.53
CA ASN A 8 2.08 -9.15 -8.87
C ASN A 8 1.66 -7.89 -9.68
N ALA A 9 2.20 -6.71 -9.34
CA ALA A 9 1.87 -5.47 -10.03
C ALA A 9 2.44 -5.42 -11.47
N PRO A 10 1.68 -4.88 -12.43
CA PRO A 10 2.14 -4.66 -13.81
C PRO A 10 3.44 -3.83 -13.89
N PRO A 11 4.34 -4.11 -14.85
CA PRO A 11 5.59 -3.35 -15.02
C PRO A 11 5.39 -1.83 -15.15
N ARG A 12 4.28 -1.39 -15.77
CA ARG A 12 3.90 0.02 -15.89
C ARG A 12 3.71 0.71 -14.53
N LEU A 13 3.16 0.00 -13.54
CA LEU A 13 2.96 0.55 -12.20
C LEU A 13 4.30 0.63 -11.45
N ARG A 14 5.14 -0.41 -11.56
CA ARG A 14 6.49 -0.40 -10.98
C ARG A 14 7.32 0.78 -11.49
N GLY A 15 7.36 0.97 -12.81
CA GLY A 15 8.05 2.10 -13.42
C GLY A 15 7.47 3.46 -12.99
N ARG A 16 6.14 3.55 -12.82
CA ARG A 16 5.49 4.76 -12.32
C ARG A 16 5.87 5.06 -10.86
N LEU A 17 5.87 4.06 -9.98
CA LEU A 17 6.26 4.24 -8.58
C LEU A 17 7.74 4.63 -8.45
N ALA A 18 8.62 4.00 -9.22
CA ALA A 18 10.05 4.31 -9.24
C ALA A 18 10.37 5.75 -9.70
N ALA A 19 9.45 6.42 -10.41
CA ALA A 19 9.61 7.83 -10.78
C ALA A 19 9.43 8.80 -9.59
N TRP A 20 8.76 8.37 -8.51
CA TRP A 20 8.46 9.19 -7.33
C TRP A 20 9.13 8.66 -6.06
N LEU A 21 9.32 7.35 -5.95
CA LEU A 21 9.72 6.68 -4.71
C LEU A 21 10.99 5.86 -4.93
N LEU A 22 11.77 5.68 -3.87
CA LEU A 22 12.94 4.83 -3.90
C LEU A 22 12.52 3.37 -3.71
N GLU A 23 12.80 2.51 -4.70
CA GLU A 23 12.61 1.06 -4.59
C GLU A 23 13.78 0.43 -3.79
N VAL A 24 13.56 0.15 -2.51
CA VAL A 24 14.60 -0.38 -1.60
C VAL A 24 14.73 -1.90 -1.67
N ARG A 25 13.67 -2.58 -2.13
CA ARG A 25 13.59 -4.00 -2.47
C ARG A 25 12.56 -4.16 -3.58
N ALA A 26 12.58 -5.31 -4.27
CA ALA A 26 11.60 -5.60 -5.31
C ALA A 26 10.17 -5.41 -4.79
N GLY A 27 9.44 -4.45 -5.38
CA GLY A 27 8.07 -4.11 -4.99
C GLY A 27 7.94 -3.33 -3.69
N VAL A 28 9.02 -2.85 -3.06
CA VAL A 28 8.99 -2.06 -1.82
C VAL A 28 9.54 -0.67 -2.09
N TYR A 29 8.65 0.32 -2.04
CA TYR A 29 8.92 1.72 -2.38
C TYR A 29 8.79 2.61 -1.14
N VAL A 30 9.75 3.50 -0.92
CA VAL A 30 9.78 4.42 0.23
C VAL A 30 9.85 5.86 -0.25
N GLY A 31 9.16 6.77 0.44
CA GLY A 31 9.26 8.21 0.19
C GLY A 31 8.74 9.06 1.33
N ASP A 32 8.88 10.38 1.19
CA ASP A 32 8.31 11.34 2.12
C ASP A 32 7.58 12.46 1.37
N TYR A 33 6.26 12.46 1.49
CA TYR A 33 5.37 13.33 0.73
C TYR A 33 4.21 13.81 1.59
N SER A 34 3.64 14.95 1.20
CA SER A 34 2.41 15.48 1.80
C SER A 34 1.22 14.55 1.55
N THR A 35 0.17 14.71 2.37
CA THR A 35 -1.10 13.99 2.23
C THR A 35 -1.66 14.05 0.80
N ARG A 36 -1.67 15.24 0.19
CA ARG A 36 -2.16 15.45 -1.18
C ARG A 36 -1.37 14.64 -2.21
N THR A 37 -0.04 14.62 -2.10
CA THR A 37 0.81 13.88 -3.03
C THR A 37 0.69 12.38 -2.82
N ARG A 38 0.65 11.92 -1.56
CA ARG A 38 0.37 10.52 -1.20
C ARG A 38 -0.95 10.03 -1.81
N GLU A 39 -2.04 10.78 -1.64
CA GLU A 39 -3.36 10.43 -2.18
C GLU A 39 -3.40 10.41 -3.71
N ARG A 40 -2.59 11.25 -4.37
CA ARG A 40 -2.44 11.19 -5.83
C ARG A 40 -1.71 9.92 -6.25
N ILE A 41 -0.58 9.59 -5.60
CA ILE A 41 0.17 8.36 -5.89
C ILE A 41 -0.72 7.13 -5.65
N TRP A 42 -1.49 7.12 -4.56
CA TRP A 42 -2.37 6.01 -4.23
C TRP A 42 -3.46 5.78 -5.29
N ARG A 43 -4.09 6.84 -5.82
CA ARG A 43 -5.06 6.72 -6.91
C ARG A 43 -4.47 6.12 -8.18
N GLU A 44 -3.20 6.39 -8.47
CA GLU A 44 -2.49 5.74 -9.59
C GLU A 44 -2.29 4.24 -9.32
N VAL A 45 -1.94 3.86 -8.09
CA VAL A 45 -1.84 2.45 -7.68
C VAL A 45 -3.19 1.75 -7.84
N GLU A 46 -4.27 2.30 -7.26
CA GLU A 46 -5.62 1.73 -7.35
C GLU A 46 -6.06 1.53 -8.80
N SER A 47 -5.76 2.50 -9.67
CA SER A 47 -6.15 2.43 -11.08
C SER A 47 -5.36 1.40 -11.89
N TRP A 48 -4.13 1.09 -11.48
CA TRP A 48 -3.16 0.38 -12.31
C TRP A 48 -2.71 -0.97 -11.72
N ILE A 49 -3.19 -1.36 -10.53
CA ILE A 49 -2.76 -2.57 -9.83
C ILE A 49 -3.15 -3.87 -10.56
N ASP A 50 -4.22 -3.84 -11.36
CA ASP A 50 -4.69 -4.98 -12.16
C ASP A 50 -4.95 -6.22 -11.27
N GLU A 51 -4.47 -7.41 -11.64
CA GLU A 51 -4.54 -8.65 -10.85
C GLU A 51 -3.54 -8.72 -9.69
N GLY A 52 -2.82 -7.64 -9.41
CA GLY A 52 -1.91 -7.53 -8.28
C GLY A 52 -2.58 -7.16 -6.97
N ASP A 53 -1.76 -6.92 -5.96
CA ASP A 53 -2.18 -6.27 -4.73
C ASP A 53 -1.14 -5.28 -4.22
N ALA A 54 -1.61 -4.32 -3.43
CA ALA A 54 -0.76 -3.31 -2.85
C ALA A 54 -1.20 -2.91 -1.45
N VAL A 55 -0.23 -2.50 -0.63
CA VAL A 55 -0.45 -1.79 0.63
C VAL A 55 0.30 -0.48 0.63
N LEU A 56 -0.37 0.58 1.07
CA LEU A 56 0.24 1.87 1.37
C LEU A 56 0.20 2.08 2.88
N VAL A 57 1.36 2.36 3.48
CA VAL A 57 1.53 2.75 4.88
C VAL A 57 2.05 4.18 4.94
N TRP A 58 1.55 4.99 5.87
CA TRP A 58 2.05 6.35 6.10
C TRP A 58 2.01 6.74 7.56
N ARG A 59 2.86 7.71 7.95
CA ARG A 59 2.83 8.28 9.30
C ARG A 59 1.51 9.01 9.56
N ALA A 60 0.81 8.66 10.63
CA ALA A 60 -0.47 9.25 11.00
C ALA A 60 -0.51 9.57 12.50
N SER A 61 -1.41 10.45 12.91
CA SER A 61 -1.66 10.78 14.32
C SER A 61 -2.65 9.78 14.94
N THR A 62 -2.27 8.50 14.94
CA THR A 62 -2.99 7.38 15.57
C THR A 62 -2.13 6.78 16.67
N ASP A 63 -2.70 5.95 17.54
CA ASP A 63 -1.95 5.26 18.62
C ASP A 63 -0.83 4.36 18.08
N GLN A 64 -0.99 3.83 16.87
CA GLN A 64 0.03 3.02 16.19
C GLN A 64 1.12 3.88 15.54
N GLY A 65 0.95 5.21 15.46
CA GLY A 65 1.88 6.14 14.81
C GLY A 65 1.89 6.08 13.27
N PHE A 66 1.05 5.22 12.69
CA PHE A 66 0.86 5.07 11.25
C PHE A 66 -0.57 4.65 10.94
N ASP A 67 -0.92 4.78 9.67
CA ASP A 67 -2.13 4.19 9.12
C ASP A 67 -1.81 3.54 7.77
N PHE A 68 -2.69 2.67 7.30
CA PHE A 68 -2.53 1.95 6.05
C PHE A 68 -3.85 1.66 5.34
N VAL A 69 -3.74 1.45 4.02
CA VAL A 69 -4.81 0.97 3.14
C VAL A 69 -4.26 -0.08 2.19
N THR A 70 -5.15 -0.96 1.71
CA THR A 70 -4.84 -2.03 0.77
C THR A 70 -5.73 -1.94 -0.45
N VAL A 71 -5.26 -2.44 -1.60
CA VAL A 71 -6.06 -2.63 -2.82
C VAL A 71 -5.66 -3.93 -3.52
N GLY A 72 -6.58 -4.52 -4.28
CA GLY A 72 -6.33 -5.73 -5.06
C GLY A 72 -6.61 -7.02 -4.29
N HIS A 73 -6.09 -8.13 -4.81
CA HIS A 73 -6.38 -9.48 -4.32
C HIS A 73 -5.40 -9.92 -3.23
N ASN A 74 -5.65 -9.51 -1.97
CA ASN A 74 -4.83 -9.91 -0.83
C ASN A 74 -5.62 -10.73 0.21
N ARG A 75 -4.95 -11.71 0.82
CA ARG A 75 -5.48 -12.48 1.96
C ARG A 75 -5.24 -11.79 3.31
N ARG A 76 -4.35 -10.80 3.34
CA ARG A 76 -4.04 -9.93 4.47
C ARG A 76 -4.89 -8.68 4.36
N MET A 77 -6.05 -8.71 5.01
CA MET A 77 -7.03 -7.62 4.92
C MET A 77 -7.03 -6.79 6.20
N PRO A 78 -7.15 -5.44 6.09
CA PRO A 78 -7.32 -4.59 7.25
C PRO A 78 -8.56 -4.98 8.04
N VAL A 79 -8.45 -5.04 9.36
CA VAL A 79 -9.57 -5.27 10.28
C VAL A 79 -9.49 -4.28 11.45
N ASP A 80 -10.63 -3.76 11.89
CA ASP A 80 -10.72 -3.03 13.15
C ASP A 80 -10.82 -4.02 14.31
N PHE A 81 -9.95 -3.85 15.30
CA PHE A 81 -9.94 -4.63 16.52
C PHE A 81 -9.81 -3.67 17.70
N ASP A 82 -10.95 -3.36 18.33
CA ASP A 82 -11.06 -2.42 19.44
C ASP A 82 -10.42 -1.04 19.13
N GLY A 83 -10.68 -0.51 17.92
CA GLY A 83 -10.16 0.78 17.47
C GLY A 83 -8.72 0.76 16.95
N LEU A 84 -8.05 -0.40 16.96
CA LEU A 84 -6.77 -0.60 16.29
C LEU A 84 -6.97 -1.20 14.90
N LYS A 85 -6.27 -0.65 13.90
CA LYS A 85 -6.25 -1.23 12.57
C LYS A 85 -5.17 -2.32 12.50
N LEU A 86 -5.61 -3.58 12.44
CA LEU A 86 -4.77 -4.77 12.35
C LEU A 86 -4.94 -5.47 10.99
N VAL A 87 -4.30 -6.62 10.83
CA VAL A 87 -4.37 -7.44 9.62
C VAL A 87 -4.91 -8.82 9.97
N ALA A 88 -6.06 -9.18 9.38
CA ALA A 88 -6.57 -10.54 9.38
C ALA A 88 -5.96 -11.33 8.22
N PHE A 89 -5.55 -12.58 8.46
CA PHE A 89 -5.07 -13.48 7.42
C PHE A 89 -6.14 -14.52 7.07
N HIS A 90 -6.78 -14.33 5.93
CA HIS A 90 -7.87 -15.21 5.47
C HIS A 90 -7.33 -16.51 4.85
N PRO A 91 -8.05 -17.63 4.98
CA PRO A 91 -7.73 -18.86 4.26
C PRO A 91 -7.84 -18.67 2.75
N HIS A 92 -7.28 -19.59 1.96
CA HIS A 92 -7.59 -19.64 0.52
C HIS A 92 -9.09 -19.92 0.36
N LYS A 93 -9.73 -19.23 -0.59
CA LYS A 93 -11.06 -19.64 -1.05
C LYS A 93 -10.87 -21.01 -1.72
N GLY A 94 -11.48 -22.05 -1.15
CA GLY A 94 -11.55 -23.38 -1.76
C GLY A 94 -12.37 -23.37 -3.03
#